data_AF-Q9PGX9-F1
#
_entry.id   AF-Q9PGX9-F1
#
_cell.length_a   1.000
_cell.length_b   1.000
_cell.length_c   1.000
_cell.angle_alpha   90.00
_cell.angle_beta   90.00
_cell.angle_gamma   90.00
#
_symmetry.space_group_name_H-M   'P 1'
#
loop_
_entity.id
_entity.type
_entity.pdbx_description
1 polymer ?
#
loop_
_entity_poly.entity_id
_entity_poly.type
_entity_poly.pdbx_seq_one_letter_code
_entity_poly.pdbx_strand_id
1 'polypeptide(L)'
;MIGALIATIIPGLSNNSPPTQLSSLATLALPLPPPYTSTADTWRMVTIKPGQTLSSIFNELKLSSNDMERVLNYADLRKLLTRLSPGDEISFDIPNDGQLRGMRFNRDEKHRVELTLDDNTIHQQVSERQTSTRTVIASGEIKSSLWIAAREAGLSPADVITLTDEIFKYDIDFDKDLQTGDRFSVVMDETWREGERLPDAKILAATFNTGGKIYSGMRFMRDGKVEYFDKDGRPLKKSFIRMPISYARLSSTFGLRRHPILGTMRMHKGVDYAAATGTPIMAAGDARVQFIGQQRGYGNVVILNHGKGYRTLYGHMSRFGKIKAGQKINQGTVIGYVGMTGLATGPHLHYEFQVNGQHRNPLSITMPPPEPLRGKDLIAFRTQTAPLIAQIQQYEKRFYAITNKHDSKSTEKSTRG
;
A
#
# COMPACT_ATOMS: atom_id res chain seq x y z
N MET A 1 80.59 17.30 39.65
CA MET A 1 79.64 18.08 40.47
C MET A 1 78.42 18.37 39.61
N ILE A 2 77.23 17.99 40.11
CA ILE A 2 75.94 18.72 40.10
C ILE A 2 75.91 19.87 39.07
N GLY A 3 75.03 19.97 38.07
CA GLY A 3 73.73 19.39 37.77
C GLY A 3 72.98 20.43 36.93
N ALA A 4 72.12 20.03 35.99
CA ALA A 4 70.95 20.80 35.54
C ALA A 4 70.19 20.00 34.46
N LEU A 5 69.11 19.37 34.89
CA LEU A 5 68.05 18.84 34.04
C LEU A 5 67.14 20.02 33.67
N ILE A 6 66.92 20.28 32.38
CA ILE A 6 65.77 21.06 31.91
C ILE A 6 64.89 20.08 31.13
N ALA A 7 63.84 19.61 31.79
CA ALA A 7 62.76 18.85 31.17
C ALA A 7 61.54 19.76 31.07
N THR A 8 61.13 20.06 29.83
CA THR A 8 59.92 20.80 29.50
C THR A 8 58.67 19.99 29.84
N ILE A 9 57.83 20.58 30.68
CA ILE A 9 56.51 20.08 31.08
C ILE A 9 55.50 20.38 29.95
N ILE A 10 54.84 19.35 29.42
CA ILE A 10 53.59 19.49 28.67
C ILE A 10 52.45 19.11 29.63
N PRO A 11 51.44 19.98 29.84
CA PRO A 11 50.40 19.77 30.84
C PRO A 11 49.40 18.67 30.45
N GLY A 12 48.94 17.97 31.47
CA GLY A 12 48.08 16.80 31.37
C GLY A 12 46.63 17.12 31.04
N LEU A 13 45.99 16.14 30.39
CA LEU A 13 44.54 16.04 30.26
C LEU A 13 44.02 15.16 31.39
N SER A 14 43.25 15.79 32.27
CA SER A 14 42.50 15.18 33.36
C SER A 14 41.47 14.16 32.84
N ASN A 15 41.56 12.93 33.33
CA ASN A 15 40.48 11.95 33.26
C ASN A 15 39.32 12.40 34.15
N ASN A 16 38.24 12.87 33.53
CA ASN A 16 36.93 12.96 34.18
C ASN A 16 35.93 12.16 33.33
N SER A 17 35.87 10.85 33.57
CA SER A 17 34.69 10.06 33.22
C SER A 17 33.60 10.38 34.26
N PRO A 18 32.43 10.91 33.88
CA PRO A 18 31.33 11.04 34.83
C PRO A 18 30.85 9.65 35.26
N PRO A 19 30.45 9.47 36.53
CA PRO A 19 29.97 8.17 37.01
C PRO A 19 28.70 7.79 36.25
N THR A 20 28.69 6.56 35.76
CA THR A 20 27.54 5.94 35.11
C THR A 20 26.38 5.89 36.10
N GLN A 21 25.45 6.83 36.02
CA GLN A 21 24.16 6.70 36.68
C GLN A 21 23.42 5.53 36.04
N LEU A 22 23.34 4.41 36.77
CA LEU A 22 22.34 3.38 36.54
C LEU A 22 20.98 4.06 36.64
N SER A 23 20.36 4.34 35.49
CA SER A 23 18.96 4.75 35.43
C SER A 23 18.14 3.67 36.12
N SER A 24 17.64 3.98 37.32
CA SER A 24 16.66 3.15 38.00
C SER A 24 15.54 2.90 37.01
N LEU A 25 15.19 1.63 36.77
CA LEU A 25 13.96 1.26 36.08
C LEU A 25 12.81 1.83 36.92
N ALA A 26 12.41 3.06 36.63
CA ALA A 26 11.18 3.63 37.12
C ALA A 26 10.08 2.81 36.48
N THR A 27 9.56 1.83 37.21
CA THR A 27 8.22 1.31 36.97
C THR A 27 7.30 2.52 36.98
N LEU A 28 6.94 2.99 35.78
CA LEU A 28 5.80 3.88 35.59
C LEU A 28 4.59 3.10 36.10
N ALA A 29 4.27 3.28 37.38
CA ALA A 29 2.97 2.90 37.90
C ALA A 29 1.98 3.72 37.09
N LEU A 30 1.32 3.06 36.12
CA LEU A 30 0.14 3.61 35.48
C LEU A 30 -0.80 3.99 36.63
N PRO A 31 -1.19 5.27 36.78
CA PRO A 31 -2.20 5.62 37.76
C PRO A 31 -3.40 4.75 37.46
N LEU A 32 -3.85 3.98 38.47
CA LEU A 32 -5.09 3.23 38.36
C LEU A 32 -6.15 4.22 37.88
N PRO A 33 -6.94 3.90 36.83
CA PRO A 33 -8.06 4.74 36.45
C PRO A 33 -8.91 4.99 37.71
N PRO A 34 -9.48 6.19 37.87
CA PRO A 34 -10.36 6.47 38.99
C PRO A 34 -11.38 5.33 39.10
N PRO A 35 -11.75 4.89 40.32
CA PRO A 35 -12.75 3.85 40.47
C PRO A 35 -13.97 4.27 39.66
N TYR A 36 -14.33 3.45 38.67
CA TYR A 36 -15.55 3.63 37.89
C TYR A 36 -16.70 3.68 38.91
N THR A 37 -17.23 4.87 39.17
CA THR A 37 -18.56 5.01 39.75
C THR A 37 -19.51 4.47 38.71
N SER A 38 -19.79 3.18 38.78
CA SER A 38 -20.85 2.53 38.03
C SER A 38 -22.17 3.20 38.43
N THR A 39 -22.59 4.19 37.64
CA THR A 39 -23.99 4.18 37.23
C THR A 39 -24.19 2.81 36.59
N ALA A 40 -25.10 1.99 37.11
CA ALA A 40 -25.37 0.67 36.56
C ALA A 40 -25.41 0.78 35.03
N ASP A 41 -24.48 0.11 34.35
CA ASP A 41 -24.39 0.22 32.90
C ASP A 41 -25.59 -0.53 32.32
N THR A 42 -26.65 0.21 32.00
CA THR A 42 -27.90 -0.31 31.46
C THR A 42 -27.78 -0.63 29.97
N TRP A 43 -26.61 -0.37 29.37
CA TRP A 43 -26.32 -0.71 27.99
C TRP A 43 -26.03 -2.19 27.83
N ARG A 44 -26.78 -2.82 26.93
CA ARG A 44 -26.56 -4.19 26.48
C ARG A 44 -26.09 -4.18 25.05
N MET A 45 -24.86 -4.64 24.83
CA MET A 45 -24.28 -4.79 23.51
C MET A 45 -24.69 -6.13 22.89
N VAL A 46 -25.10 -6.10 21.62
CA VAL A 46 -25.46 -7.26 20.81
C VAL A 46 -24.61 -7.24 19.55
N THR A 47 -23.84 -8.30 19.35
CA THR A 47 -23.12 -8.57 18.09
C THR A 47 -24.03 -9.37 17.16
N ILE A 48 -24.21 -8.90 15.94
CA ILE A 48 -25.17 -9.47 14.98
C ILE A 48 -24.63 -10.79 14.42
N LYS A 49 -25.45 -11.84 14.52
CA LYS A 49 -25.14 -13.17 13.99
C LYS A 49 -25.61 -13.32 12.53
N PRO A 50 -25.04 -14.26 11.75
CA PRO A 50 -25.54 -14.58 10.41
C PRO A 50 -27.04 -14.87 10.40
N GLY A 51 -27.78 -14.12 9.57
CA GLY A 51 -29.24 -14.26 9.42
C GLY A 51 -30.08 -13.59 10.51
N GLN A 52 -29.47 -12.96 11.52
CA GLN A 52 -30.18 -12.25 12.58
C GLN A 52 -30.69 -10.90 12.06
N THR A 53 -31.95 -10.57 12.36
CA THR A 53 -32.59 -9.30 11.98
C THR A 53 -32.82 -8.42 13.21
N LEU A 54 -33.00 -7.11 13.00
CA LEU A 54 -33.36 -6.19 14.09
C LEU A 54 -34.62 -6.66 14.83
N SER A 55 -35.63 -7.14 14.11
CA SER A 55 -36.85 -7.70 14.71
C SER A 55 -36.58 -8.92 15.59
N SER A 56 -35.68 -9.82 15.16
CA SER A 56 -35.30 -10.95 16.00
C SER A 56 -34.53 -10.54 17.26
N ILE A 57 -33.70 -9.49 17.17
CA ILE A 57 -32.97 -8.93 18.32
C ILE A 57 -33.93 -8.28 19.31
N PHE A 58 -34.89 -7.48 18.84
CA PHE A 58 -35.92 -6.89 19.70
C PHE A 58 -36.76 -7.95 20.40
N ASN A 59 -37.16 -9.01 19.68
CA ASN A 59 -37.90 -10.13 20.26
C ASN A 59 -37.07 -10.87 21.34
N GLU A 60 -35.79 -11.14 21.08
CA GLU A 60 -34.88 -11.81 22.02
C GLU A 60 -34.68 -10.98 23.30
N LEU A 61 -34.56 -9.66 23.15
CA LEU A 61 -34.44 -8.71 24.28
C LEU A 61 -35.79 -8.37 24.93
N LYS A 62 -36.91 -8.94 24.44
CA LYS A 62 -38.28 -8.65 24.89
C LYS A 62 -38.66 -7.16 24.82
N LEU A 63 -38.13 -6.45 23.83
CA LEU A 63 -38.41 -5.04 23.57
C LEU A 63 -39.69 -4.87 22.75
N SER A 64 -40.32 -3.69 22.87
CA SER A 64 -41.58 -3.37 22.18
C SER A 64 -41.40 -3.26 20.66
N SER A 65 -42.28 -3.92 19.91
CA SER A 65 -42.37 -3.75 18.45
C SER A 65 -42.73 -2.32 18.04
N ASN A 66 -43.44 -1.57 18.88
CA ASN A 66 -43.76 -0.17 18.63
C ASN A 66 -42.49 0.71 18.67
N ASP A 67 -41.59 0.45 19.62
CA ASP A 67 -40.32 1.19 19.70
C ASP A 67 -39.40 0.85 18.54
N MET A 68 -39.40 -0.41 18.09
CA MET A 68 -38.70 -0.81 16.86
C MET A 68 -39.22 -0.02 15.65
N GLU A 69 -40.54 0.08 15.49
CA GLU A 69 -41.15 0.81 14.38
C GLU A 69 -40.84 2.32 14.45
N ARG A 70 -40.91 2.92 15.64
CA ARG A 70 -40.50 4.32 15.88
C ARG A 70 -39.05 4.56 15.46
N VAL A 71 -38.12 3.68 15.84
CA VAL A 71 -36.70 3.77 15.46
C VAL A 71 -36.51 3.63 13.95
N LEU A 72 -37.17 2.66 13.31
CA LEU A 72 -37.04 2.43 11.86
C LEU A 72 -37.60 3.59 11.04
N ASN A 73 -38.66 4.24 11.51
CA ASN A 73 -39.32 5.36 10.84
C ASN A 73 -38.63 6.72 11.09
N TYR A 74 -37.72 6.80 12.06
CA TYR A 74 -36.93 8.01 12.30
C TYR A 74 -35.84 8.19 11.24
N ALA A 75 -35.79 9.36 10.62
CA ALA A 75 -34.69 9.82 9.76
C ALA A 75 -34.18 8.79 8.71
N ASP A 76 -35.09 8.00 8.12
CA ASP A 76 -34.78 6.94 7.14
C ASP A 76 -33.81 5.84 7.64
N LEU A 77 -33.68 5.68 8.96
CA LEU A 77 -32.81 4.66 9.58
C LEU A 77 -33.15 3.24 9.15
N ARG A 78 -34.38 3.00 8.65
CA ARG A 78 -34.77 1.74 8.02
C ARG A 78 -33.76 1.24 7.00
N LYS A 79 -33.20 2.10 6.14
CA LYS A 79 -32.22 1.67 5.11
C LYS A 79 -30.87 1.28 5.71
N LEU A 80 -30.48 1.92 6.80
CA LEU A 80 -29.22 1.64 7.50
C LEU A 80 -29.34 0.35 8.32
N LEU A 81 -30.38 0.25 9.14
CA LEU A 81 -30.60 -0.86 10.06
C LEU A 81 -31.09 -2.14 9.37
N THR A 82 -31.45 -2.09 8.09
CA THR A 82 -31.72 -3.30 7.28
C THR A 82 -30.49 -3.82 6.53
N ARG A 83 -29.39 -3.07 6.52
CA ARG A 83 -28.12 -3.45 5.87
C ARG A 83 -27.06 -3.94 6.86
N LEU A 84 -27.47 -4.22 8.09
CA LEU A 84 -26.59 -4.75 9.11
C LEU A 84 -25.96 -6.08 8.67
N SER A 85 -24.65 -6.18 8.87
CA SER A 85 -23.86 -7.35 8.50
C SER A 85 -23.51 -8.17 9.74
N PRO A 86 -23.26 -9.49 9.59
CA PRO A 86 -22.74 -10.29 10.69
C PRO A 86 -21.43 -9.70 11.23
N GLY A 87 -21.35 -9.53 12.55
CA GLY A 87 -20.23 -8.88 13.23
C GLY A 87 -20.47 -7.41 13.59
N ASP A 88 -21.51 -6.76 13.04
CA ASP A 88 -21.88 -5.41 13.47
C ASP A 88 -22.37 -5.43 14.94
N GLU A 89 -22.07 -4.36 15.67
CA GLU A 89 -22.47 -4.19 17.07
C GLU A 89 -23.55 -3.12 17.21
N ILE A 90 -24.60 -3.46 17.95
CA ILE A 90 -25.66 -2.55 18.36
C ILE A 90 -25.77 -2.64 19.87
N SER A 91 -25.83 -1.48 20.54
CA SER A 91 -26.09 -1.42 21.97
C SER A 91 -27.48 -0.84 22.24
N PHE A 92 -28.16 -1.37 23.25
CA PHE A 92 -29.48 -0.94 23.69
C PHE A 92 -29.41 -0.52 25.16
N ASP A 93 -29.86 0.68 25.48
CA ASP A 93 -30.04 1.12 26.86
C ASP A 93 -31.39 0.62 27.37
N ILE A 94 -31.33 -0.40 28.23
CA ILE A 94 -32.49 -1.11 28.78
C ILE A 94 -32.40 -1.09 30.31
N PRO A 95 -33.05 -0.11 30.96
CA PRO A 95 -33.14 -0.03 32.41
C PRO A 95 -33.91 -1.21 33.01
N ASN A 96 -33.98 -1.27 34.35
CA ASN A 96 -34.62 -2.37 35.08
C ASN A 96 -36.13 -2.52 34.81
N ASP A 97 -36.78 -1.51 34.23
CA ASP A 97 -38.18 -1.53 33.79
C ASP A 97 -38.39 -2.28 32.46
N GLY A 98 -37.30 -2.67 31.78
CA GLY A 98 -37.34 -3.39 30.51
C GLY A 98 -37.71 -2.52 29.29
N GLN A 99 -37.84 -1.21 29.46
CA GLN A 99 -38.15 -0.30 28.35
C GLN A 99 -36.88 0.10 27.59
N LEU A 100 -37.03 0.41 26.30
CA LEU A 100 -35.92 0.89 25.49
C LEU A 100 -35.77 2.40 25.67
N ARG A 101 -34.73 2.86 26.36
CA ARG A 101 -34.41 4.29 26.49
C ARG A 101 -33.48 4.80 25.39
N GLY A 102 -32.68 3.91 24.81
CA GLY A 102 -31.68 4.35 23.85
C GLY A 102 -31.11 3.24 22.99
N MET A 103 -30.58 3.61 21.83
CA MET A 103 -29.96 2.69 20.90
C MET A 103 -28.71 3.32 20.31
N ARG A 104 -27.61 2.57 20.29
CA ARG A 104 -26.32 3.03 19.77
C ARG A 104 -25.82 2.06 18.71
N PHE A 105 -25.46 2.57 17.55
CA PHE A 105 -24.97 1.78 16.42
C PHE A 105 -23.99 2.58 15.57
N ASN A 106 -23.18 1.88 14.78
CA ASN A 106 -22.26 2.52 13.85
C ASN A 106 -23.01 2.81 12.53
N ARG A 107 -23.06 4.09 12.11
CA ARG A 107 -23.68 4.48 10.82
C ARG A 107 -22.76 4.11 9.66
N ASP A 108 -21.47 4.34 9.87
CA ASP A 108 -20.39 4.03 8.95
C ASP A 108 -19.09 3.83 9.75
N GLU A 109 -17.96 3.70 9.07
CA GLU A 109 -16.65 3.53 9.70
C GLU A 109 -16.27 4.72 10.60
N LYS A 110 -16.72 5.93 10.29
CA LYS A 110 -16.28 7.16 10.95
C LYS A 110 -17.29 7.68 11.96
N HIS A 111 -18.57 7.31 11.85
CA HIS A 111 -19.63 7.90 12.64
C HIS A 111 -20.41 6.86 13.44
N ARG A 112 -20.62 7.17 14.71
CA ARG A 112 -21.50 6.45 15.63
C ARG A 112 -22.75 7.29 15.88
N VAL A 113 -23.89 6.63 15.86
CA VAL A 113 -25.19 7.21 16.17
C VAL A 113 -25.62 6.72 17.54
N GLU A 114 -26.05 7.64 18.38
CA GLU A 114 -26.77 7.37 19.61
C GLU A 114 -28.16 7.99 19.50
N LEU A 115 -29.17 7.16 19.73
CA LEU A 115 -30.57 7.54 19.80
C LEU A 115 -30.98 7.53 21.27
N THR A 116 -31.62 8.60 21.71
CA THR A 116 -32.34 8.67 22.98
C THR A 116 -33.83 8.69 22.67
N LEU A 117 -34.57 7.74 23.26
CA LEU A 117 -35.99 7.57 23.12
C LEU A 117 -36.66 8.12 24.39
N ASP A 118 -37.38 9.21 24.23
CA ASP A 118 -38.30 9.74 25.23
C ASP A 118 -39.75 9.38 24.84
N ASP A 119 -40.72 9.60 25.73
CA ASP A 119 -42.11 9.13 25.61
C ASP A 119 -42.74 9.34 24.22
N ASN A 120 -42.42 10.44 23.52
CA ASN A 120 -42.89 10.70 22.15
C ASN A 120 -41.83 11.18 21.15
N THR A 121 -40.59 11.42 21.57
CA THR A 121 -39.56 12.02 20.72
C THR A 121 -38.30 11.16 20.67
N ILE A 122 -37.65 11.14 19.51
CA ILE A 122 -36.34 10.53 19.33
C ILE A 122 -35.32 11.64 19.10
N HIS A 123 -34.33 11.72 19.97
CA HIS A 123 -33.17 12.60 19.82
C HIS A 123 -32.01 11.79 19.26
N GLN A 124 -31.34 12.34 18.24
CA GLN A 124 -30.19 11.71 17.60
C GLN A 124 -28.93 12.53 17.85
N GLN A 125 -27.90 11.88 18.38
CA GLN A 125 -26.56 12.41 18.42
C GLN A 125 -25.65 11.59 17.51
N VAL A 126 -24.89 12.28 16.65
CA VAL A 126 -23.87 11.67 15.80
C VAL A 126 -22.51 12.09 16.35
N SER A 127 -21.65 11.12 16.62
CA SER A 127 -20.29 11.35 17.10
C SER A 127 -19.28 10.71 16.16
N GLU A 128 -18.12 11.34 16.02
CA GLU A 128 -17.00 10.74 15.31
C GLU A 128 -16.36 9.63 16.15
N ARG A 129 -16.10 8.49 15.51
CA ARG A 129 -15.36 7.39 16.10
C ARG A 129 -13.87 7.74 16.05
N GLN A 130 -13.35 8.16 17.20
CA GLN A 130 -11.96 8.56 17.33
C GLN A 130 -11.01 7.45 16.88
N THR A 131 -10.08 7.81 16.01
CA THR A 131 -8.99 6.93 15.60
C THR A 131 -7.67 7.44 16.16
N SER A 132 -6.76 6.52 16.42
CA SER A 132 -5.38 6.83 16.75
C SER A 132 -4.47 6.20 15.70
N THR A 133 -3.40 6.90 15.33
CA THR A 133 -2.38 6.35 14.46
C THR A 133 -1.19 5.92 15.29
N ARG A 134 -0.66 4.72 15.02
CA ARG A 134 0.54 4.19 15.67
C ARG A 134 1.55 3.82 14.60
N THR A 135 2.75 4.39 14.68
CA THR A 135 3.86 3.94 13.85
C THR A 135 4.48 2.71 14.50
N VAL A 136 4.50 1.60 13.75
CA VAL A 136 5.03 0.31 14.21
C VAL A 136 6.12 -0.19 13.26
N ILE A 137 6.96 -1.08 13.76
CA ILE A 137 8.00 -1.75 12.99
C ILE A 137 7.73 -3.26 13.03
N ALA A 138 7.65 -3.88 11.86
CA ALA A 138 7.57 -5.32 11.69
C ALA A 138 8.81 -5.81 10.95
N SER A 139 9.45 -6.87 11.42
CA SER A 139 10.56 -7.52 10.71
C SER A 139 10.43 -9.03 10.79
N GLY A 140 10.93 -9.71 9.77
CA GLY A 140 10.89 -11.17 9.69
C GLY A 140 12.06 -11.74 8.90
N GLU A 141 12.31 -13.03 9.09
CA GLU A 141 13.24 -13.83 8.29
C GLU A 141 12.45 -14.90 7.55
N ILE A 142 12.73 -15.06 6.27
CA ILE A 142 12.04 -16.01 5.40
C ILE A 142 12.62 -17.39 5.65
N LYS A 143 11.83 -18.26 6.29
CA LYS A 143 12.17 -19.67 6.50
C LYS A 143 11.59 -20.59 5.44
N SER A 144 10.39 -20.28 4.97
CA SER A 144 9.63 -21.10 4.01
C SER A 144 8.99 -20.26 2.91
N SER A 145 8.26 -19.21 3.28
CA SER A 145 7.71 -18.24 2.33
C SER A 145 7.61 -16.85 2.94
N LEU A 146 7.66 -15.83 2.08
CA LEU A 146 7.46 -14.44 2.48
C LEU A 146 6.10 -14.25 3.17
N TRP A 147 5.03 -14.85 2.66
CA TRP A 147 3.69 -14.73 3.22
C TRP A 147 3.60 -15.25 4.65
N ILE A 148 4.24 -16.38 4.95
CA ILE A 148 4.25 -16.95 6.31
C ILE A 148 5.06 -16.03 7.23
N ALA A 149 6.27 -15.66 6.85
CA ALA A 149 7.14 -14.80 7.65
C ALA A 149 6.52 -13.41 7.90
N ALA A 150 5.86 -12.83 6.90
CA ALA A 150 5.16 -11.56 7.01
C ALA A 150 3.97 -11.64 7.98
N ARG A 151 3.17 -12.69 7.88
CA ARG A 151 2.04 -12.92 8.80
C ARG A 151 2.52 -13.10 10.24
N GLU A 152 3.58 -13.87 10.46
CA GLU A 152 4.20 -14.04 11.78
C GLU A 152 4.76 -12.72 12.34
N ALA A 153 5.25 -11.84 11.47
CA ALA A 153 5.68 -10.49 11.83
C ALA A 153 4.52 -9.49 12.04
N GLY A 154 3.26 -9.91 11.87
CA GLY A 154 2.07 -9.09 12.08
C GLY A 154 1.59 -8.28 10.86
N LEU A 155 2.19 -8.50 9.68
CA LEU A 155 1.76 -7.88 8.42
C LEU A 155 0.49 -8.55 7.90
N SER A 156 -0.43 -7.73 7.39
CA SER A 156 -1.64 -8.20 6.71
C SER A 156 -1.32 -8.65 5.27
N PRO A 157 -2.23 -9.42 4.63
CA PRO A 157 -2.08 -9.75 3.22
C PRO A 157 -1.95 -8.53 2.30
N ALA A 158 -2.64 -7.43 2.62
CA ALA A 158 -2.55 -6.19 1.85
C ALA A 158 -1.15 -5.56 1.93
N ASP A 159 -0.53 -5.58 3.12
CA ASP A 159 0.84 -5.06 3.30
C ASP A 159 1.85 -5.84 2.47
N VAL A 160 1.70 -7.18 2.41
CA VAL A 160 2.56 -8.03 1.58
C VAL A 160 2.40 -7.68 0.09
N ILE A 161 1.17 -7.47 -0.39
CA ILE A 161 0.92 -7.04 -1.77
C ILE A 161 1.57 -5.68 -2.03
N THR A 162 1.46 -4.71 -1.12
CA THR A 162 2.13 -3.41 -1.29
C THR A 162 3.66 -3.59 -1.39
N LEU A 163 4.26 -4.44 -0.55
CA LEU A 163 5.70 -4.73 -0.64
C LEU A 163 6.07 -5.35 -2.00
N THR A 164 5.35 -6.36 -2.45
CA THR A 164 5.72 -7.13 -3.67
C THR A 164 5.37 -6.41 -4.95
N ASP A 165 4.24 -5.70 -4.99
CA ASP A 165 3.65 -5.22 -6.25
C ASP A 165 3.81 -3.70 -6.44
N GLU A 166 4.00 -2.94 -5.35
CA GLU A 166 4.13 -1.49 -5.41
C GLU A 166 5.55 -1.00 -5.09
N ILE A 167 6.19 -1.59 -4.07
CA ILE A 167 7.51 -1.14 -3.60
C ILE A 167 8.63 -1.83 -4.37
N PHE A 168 8.71 -3.16 -4.31
CA PHE A 168 9.89 -3.91 -4.76
C PHE A 168 9.72 -4.66 -6.09
N LYS A 169 8.53 -4.63 -6.69
CA LYS A 169 8.16 -5.33 -7.94
C LYS A 169 9.22 -5.33 -9.05
N TYR A 170 9.96 -4.23 -9.16
CA TYR A 170 10.87 -3.96 -10.27
C TYR A 170 12.33 -4.28 -9.97
N ASP A 171 12.65 -4.39 -8.68
CA ASP A 171 14.01 -4.53 -8.16
C ASP A 171 14.24 -5.95 -7.60
N ILE A 172 13.17 -6.70 -7.29
CA ILE A 172 13.19 -8.09 -6.81
C ILE A 172 12.16 -8.92 -7.61
N ASP A 173 12.59 -10.04 -8.19
CA ASP A 173 11.71 -11.08 -8.75
C ASP A 173 11.35 -12.04 -7.61
N PHE A 174 10.22 -11.79 -6.93
CA PHE A 174 9.81 -12.55 -5.74
C PHE A 174 9.59 -14.05 -5.98
N ASP A 175 9.45 -14.49 -7.23
CA ASP A 175 9.31 -15.90 -7.59
C ASP A 175 10.66 -16.62 -7.75
N LYS A 176 11.76 -15.88 -7.94
CA LYS A 176 13.08 -16.43 -8.27
C LYS A 176 14.20 -16.01 -7.34
N ASP A 177 14.15 -14.78 -6.85
CA ASP A 177 15.23 -14.18 -6.07
C ASP A 177 15.14 -14.56 -4.59
N LEU A 178 13.94 -14.91 -4.10
CA LEU A 178 13.73 -15.23 -2.69
C LEU A 178 14.43 -16.52 -2.25
N GLN A 179 15.14 -16.43 -1.14
CA GLN A 179 15.86 -17.54 -0.52
C GLN A 179 15.52 -17.67 0.97
N THR A 180 15.75 -18.86 1.51
CA THR A 180 15.72 -19.07 2.96
C THR A 180 16.83 -18.24 3.61
N GLY A 181 16.50 -17.50 4.67
CA GLY A 181 17.40 -16.57 5.35
C GLY A 181 17.27 -15.11 4.89
N ASP A 182 16.52 -14.84 3.82
CA ASP A 182 16.21 -13.47 3.40
C ASP A 182 15.42 -12.74 4.48
N ARG A 183 15.65 -11.43 4.61
CA ARG A 183 15.13 -10.62 5.72
C ARG A 183 14.38 -9.41 5.20
N PHE A 184 13.32 -9.03 5.88
CA PHE A 184 12.59 -7.80 5.59
C PHE A 184 12.28 -7.03 6.86
N SER A 185 12.17 -5.72 6.73
CA SER A 185 11.66 -4.83 7.79
C SER A 185 10.76 -3.78 7.19
N VAL A 186 9.72 -3.40 7.92
CA VAL A 186 8.68 -2.47 7.48
C VAL A 186 8.35 -1.53 8.61
N VAL A 187 8.39 -0.23 8.34
CA VAL A 187 7.81 0.82 9.20
C VAL A 187 6.48 1.22 8.58
N MET A 188 5.41 1.17 9.35
CA MET A 188 4.07 1.47 8.87
C MET A 188 3.26 2.22 9.92
N ASP A 189 2.36 3.08 9.44
CA ASP A 189 1.33 3.68 10.27
C ASP A 189 0.10 2.80 10.27
N GLU A 190 -0.30 2.32 11.44
CA GLU A 190 -1.55 1.59 11.66
C GLU A 190 -2.61 2.51 12.24
N THR A 191 -3.83 2.45 11.71
CA THR A 191 -4.99 3.12 12.30
C THR A 191 -5.66 2.18 13.30
N TRP A 192 -5.90 2.67 14.51
CA TRP A 192 -6.58 1.96 15.58
C TRP A 192 -7.86 2.69 15.97
N ARG A 193 -8.95 1.95 16.16
CA ARG A 193 -10.25 2.47 16.58
C ARG A 193 -10.81 1.55 17.64
N GLU A 194 -11.15 2.11 18.81
CA GLU A 194 -11.78 1.36 19.92
C GLU A 194 -10.99 0.10 20.33
N GLY A 195 -9.66 0.14 20.22
CA GLY A 195 -8.79 -1.00 20.56
C GLY A 195 -8.58 -2.01 19.43
N GLU A 196 -9.23 -1.84 18.28
CA GLU A 196 -9.05 -2.68 17.10
C GLU A 196 -8.17 -2.02 16.04
N ARG A 197 -7.31 -2.80 15.40
CA ARG A 197 -6.50 -2.37 14.26
C ARG A 197 -7.33 -2.40 12.98
N LEU A 198 -7.39 -1.29 12.25
CA LEU A 198 -8.02 -1.23 10.94
C LEU A 198 -7.09 -1.77 9.84
N PRO A 199 -7.64 -2.37 8.77
CA PRO A 199 -6.85 -2.95 7.67
C PRO A 199 -6.44 -1.89 6.63
N ASP A 200 -5.96 -0.72 7.07
CA ASP A 200 -5.62 0.44 6.24
C ASP A 200 -4.18 0.92 6.46
N ALA A 201 -3.31 0.03 6.93
CA ALA A 201 -1.93 0.34 7.27
C ALA A 201 -1.19 0.97 6.08
N LYS A 202 -0.38 1.99 6.37
CA LYS A 202 0.38 2.73 5.37
C LYS A 202 1.86 2.45 5.57
N ILE A 203 2.45 1.67 4.66
CA ILE A 203 3.88 1.41 4.66
C ILE A 203 4.64 2.72 4.40
N LEU A 204 5.38 3.20 5.39
CA LEU A 204 6.17 4.43 5.31
C LEU A 204 7.57 4.17 4.76
N ALA A 205 8.18 3.06 5.19
CA ALA A 205 9.48 2.61 4.71
C ALA A 205 9.58 1.09 4.80
N ALA A 206 10.31 0.47 3.90
CA ALA A 206 10.63 -0.95 3.96
C ALA A 206 12.05 -1.21 3.51
N THR A 207 12.67 -2.24 4.08
CA THR A 207 13.93 -2.84 3.63
C THR A 207 13.72 -4.31 3.31
N PHE A 208 14.46 -4.79 2.32
CA PHE A 208 14.51 -6.20 1.96
C PHE A 208 15.95 -6.59 1.67
N ASN A 209 16.47 -7.58 2.39
CA ASN A 209 17.80 -8.14 2.18
C ASN A 209 17.66 -9.52 1.57
N THR A 210 18.08 -9.62 0.31
CA THR A 210 18.07 -10.87 -0.45
C THR A 210 19.32 -10.98 -1.32
N GLY A 211 19.91 -12.16 -1.39
CA GLY A 211 21.15 -12.40 -2.14
C GLY A 211 22.33 -11.51 -1.70
N GLY A 212 22.37 -11.08 -0.43
CA GLY A 212 23.38 -10.19 0.12
C GLY A 212 23.25 -8.71 -0.28
N LYS A 213 22.15 -8.33 -0.94
CA LYS A 213 21.85 -6.95 -1.35
C LYS A 213 20.65 -6.41 -0.57
N ILE A 214 20.79 -5.17 -0.08
CA ILE A 214 19.72 -4.46 0.60
C ILE A 214 18.98 -3.56 -0.39
N TYR A 215 17.70 -3.82 -0.52
CA TYR A 215 16.72 -2.98 -1.20
C TYR A 215 15.99 -2.15 -0.15
N SER A 216 15.64 -0.92 -0.50
CA SER A 216 14.92 -0.01 0.37
C SER A 216 13.87 0.75 -0.42
N GLY A 217 12.70 0.95 0.16
CA GLY A 217 11.66 1.78 -0.43
C GLY A 217 10.97 2.65 0.61
N MET A 218 10.86 3.94 0.35
CA MET A 218 10.28 4.91 1.26
C MET A 218 9.17 5.71 0.57
N ARG A 219 8.05 5.80 1.27
CA ARG A 219 6.84 6.48 0.85
C ARG A 219 7.05 7.99 0.93
N PHE A 220 6.87 8.68 -0.19
CA PHE A 220 6.99 10.13 -0.26
C PHE A 220 5.92 10.72 -1.17
N MET A 221 5.40 11.88 -0.78
CA MET A 221 4.44 12.62 -1.59
C MET A 221 5.16 13.66 -2.42
N ARG A 222 5.05 13.55 -3.75
CA ARG A 222 5.54 14.54 -4.72
C ARG A 222 4.39 14.98 -5.62
N ASP A 223 4.20 16.28 -5.76
CA ASP A 223 3.15 16.87 -6.61
C ASP A 223 1.73 16.31 -6.31
N GLY A 224 1.43 16.05 -5.03
CA GLY A 224 0.16 15.47 -4.59
C GLY A 224 -0.01 13.98 -4.89
N LYS A 225 1.03 13.32 -5.42
CA LYS A 225 1.04 11.87 -5.69
C LYS A 225 1.97 11.17 -4.70
N VAL A 226 1.48 10.09 -4.10
CA VAL A 226 2.28 9.22 -3.25
C VAL A 226 3.02 8.22 -4.13
N GLU A 227 4.34 8.15 -3.96
CA GLU A 227 5.22 7.22 -4.67
C GLU A 227 6.26 6.65 -3.70
N TYR A 228 6.93 5.56 -4.10
CA TYR A 228 8.04 4.99 -3.35
C TYR A 228 9.37 5.26 -4.04
N PHE A 229 10.38 5.59 -3.24
CA PHE A 229 11.72 5.94 -3.69
C PHE A 229 12.75 5.15 -2.90
N ASP A 230 13.90 4.85 -3.49
CA ASP A 230 15.03 4.27 -2.75
C ASP A 230 15.74 5.31 -1.87
N LYS A 231 16.75 4.86 -1.11
CA LYS A 231 17.58 5.68 -0.21
C LYS A 231 18.17 6.94 -0.87
N ASP A 232 18.37 6.93 -2.18
CA ASP A 232 18.97 8.03 -2.93
C ASP A 232 17.91 8.95 -3.56
N GLY A 233 16.63 8.68 -3.32
CA GLY A 233 15.50 9.43 -3.86
C GLY A 233 15.19 9.06 -5.31
N ARG A 234 15.64 7.90 -5.79
CA ARG A 234 15.25 7.39 -7.12
C ARG A 234 13.88 6.70 -7.02
N PRO A 235 12.91 7.03 -7.88
CA PRO A 235 11.63 6.33 -7.91
C PRO A 235 11.81 4.82 -8.14
N LEU A 236 11.12 3.99 -7.36
CA LEU A 236 11.17 2.52 -7.50
C LEU A 236 10.31 2.02 -8.67
N LYS A 237 9.28 2.78 -9.06
CA LYS A 237 8.47 2.49 -10.24
C LYS A 237 9.27 2.77 -11.51
N LYS A 238 9.36 1.80 -12.43
CA LYS A 238 9.98 2.01 -13.75
C LYS A 238 9.20 3.04 -14.56
N SER A 239 9.92 3.91 -15.27
CA SER A 239 9.30 4.97 -16.09
C SER A 239 8.37 4.42 -17.18
N PHE A 240 8.69 3.24 -17.74
CA PHE A 240 7.79 2.55 -18.64
C PHE A 240 7.74 1.01 -18.42
N ILE A 241 6.60 0.42 -18.73
CA ILE A 241 6.38 -1.01 -18.93
C ILE A 241 6.85 -1.35 -20.35
N ARG A 242 7.68 -2.38 -20.50
CA ARG A 242 8.18 -2.83 -21.82
C ARG A 242 7.10 -3.48 -22.68
N MET A 243 6.23 -4.27 -22.05
CA MET A 243 5.13 -4.98 -22.71
C MET A 243 3.79 -4.47 -22.16
N PRO A 244 3.12 -3.53 -22.84
CA PRO A 244 1.87 -2.91 -22.37
C PRO A 244 0.62 -3.80 -22.52
N ILE A 245 0.79 -5.12 -22.51
CA ILE A 245 -0.25 -6.12 -22.75
C ILE A 245 0.13 -7.41 -22.04
N SER A 246 -0.85 -8.07 -21.40
CA SER A 246 -0.62 -9.36 -20.73
C SER A 246 -0.81 -10.53 -21.70
N TYR A 247 -0.06 -11.62 -21.50
CA TYR A 247 -0.21 -12.90 -22.24
C TYR A 247 -0.11 -12.80 -23.77
N ALA A 248 0.64 -11.82 -24.29
CA ALA A 248 0.85 -11.67 -25.72
C ALA A 248 2.18 -12.28 -26.17
N ARG A 249 2.20 -12.80 -27.39
CA ARG A 249 3.44 -13.25 -28.05
C ARG A 249 3.95 -12.15 -28.98
N LEU A 250 5.25 -11.90 -28.99
CA LEU A 250 5.87 -11.04 -29.98
C LEU A 250 5.73 -11.68 -31.37
N SER A 251 4.94 -11.09 -32.25
CA SER A 251 4.72 -11.59 -33.61
C SER A 251 5.56 -10.88 -34.67
N SER A 252 5.97 -9.64 -34.41
CA SER A 252 6.84 -8.88 -35.31
C SER A 252 7.71 -7.87 -34.57
N THR A 253 8.98 -7.80 -34.95
CA THR A 253 9.97 -6.88 -34.37
C THR A 253 10.04 -5.55 -35.11
N PHE A 254 10.64 -4.55 -34.48
CA PHE A 254 10.99 -3.27 -35.08
C PHE A 254 12.08 -3.45 -36.15
N GLY A 255 11.99 -2.76 -37.30
CA GLY A 255 13.00 -2.80 -38.35
C GLY A 255 12.45 -2.96 -39.78
N LEU A 256 13.36 -2.99 -40.76
CA LEU A 256 13.03 -3.23 -42.17
C LEU A 256 12.50 -4.66 -42.36
N ARG A 257 11.30 -4.78 -42.92
CA ARG A 257 10.70 -6.08 -43.26
C ARG A 257 9.80 -5.99 -44.47
N ARG A 258 9.53 -7.13 -45.10
CA ARG A 258 8.53 -7.23 -46.16
C ARG A 258 7.14 -7.04 -45.57
N HIS A 259 6.37 -6.08 -46.10
CA HIS A 259 5.03 -5.78 -45.61
C HIS A 259 4.08 -6.91 -46.04
N PRO A 260 3.39 -7.60 -45.11
CA PRO A 260 2.65 -8.82 -45.41
C PRO A 260 1.46 -8.58 -46.36
N ILE A 261 0.91 -7.36 -46.38
CA ILE A 261 -0.21 -7.00 -47.27
C ILE A 261 0.25 -6.36 -48.58
N LEU A 262 1.35 -5.60 -48.55
CA LEU A 262 1.76 -4.75 -49.68
C LEU A 262 2.93 -5.36 -50.48
N GLY A 263 3.56 -6.42 -49.96
CA GLY A 263 4.66 -7.13 -50.61
C GLY A 263 6.00 -6.40 -50.67
N THR A 264 6.07 -5.12 -50.28
CA THR A 264 7.27 -4.26 -50.37
C THR A 264 8.09 -4.23 -49.08
N MET A 265 9.40 -3.94 -49.17
CA MET A 265 10.24 -3.70 -47.98
C MET A 265 9.85 -2.37 -47.35
N ARG A 266 9.45 -2.41 -46.08
CA ARG A 266 9.01 -1.23 -45.33
C ARG A 266 9.57 -1.26 -43.91
N MET A 267 9.94 -0.09 -43.42
CA MET A 267 10.32 0.08 -42.03
C MET A 267 9.11 -0.13 -41.11
N HIS A 268 9.17 -1.15 -40.27
CA HIS A 268 8.24 -1.35 -39.18
C HIS A 268 8.66 -0.48 -37.99
N LYS A 269 7.86 0.54 -37.70
CA LYS A 269 8.15 1.62 -36.75
C LYS A 269 7.77 1.29 -35.30
N GLY A 270 7.37 0.05 -35.04
CA GLY A 270 6.94 -0.47 -33.75
C GLY A 270 7.20 -1.97 -33.64
N VAL A 271 6.52 -2.60 -32.71
CA VAL A 271 6.47 -4.05 -32.50
C VAL A 271 5.03 -4.52 -32.47
N ASP A 272 4.80 -5.74 -32.94
CA ASP A 272 3.48 -6.33 -32.96
C ASP A 272 3.40 -7.44 -31.89
N TYR A 273 2.40 -7.33 -31.01
CA TYR A 273 2.09 -8.33 -29.99
C TYR A 273 0.78 -9.02 -30.36
N ALA A 274 0.86 -10.28 -30.77
CA ALA A 274 -0.33 -11.08 -31.08
C ALA A 274 -1.01 -11.53 -29.78
N ALA A 275 -2.31 -11.25 -29.69
CA ALA A 275 -3.18 -11.61 -28.57
C ALA A 275 -4.64 -11.67 -29.06
N ALA A 276 -5.51 -12.34 -28.31
CA ALA A 276 -6.92 -12.45 -28.68
C ALA A 276 -7.60 -11.07 -28.71
N THR A 277 -8.57 -10.88 -29.62
CA THR A 277 -9.43 -9.69 -29.63
C THR A 277 -10.07 -9.50 -28.26
N GLY A 278 -10.04 -8.27 -27.74
CA GLY A 278 -10.56 -7.97 -26.42
C GLY A 278 -9.52 -8.06 -25.28
N THR A 279 -8.29 -8.49 -25.55
CA THR A 279 -7.21 -8.46 -24.54
C THR A 279 -6.94 -7.01 -24.10
N PRO A 280 -6.90 -6.70 -22.79
CA PRO A 280 -6.64 -5.34 -22.31
C PRO A 280 -5.25 -4.82 -22.71
N ILE A 281 -5.21 -3.58 -23.19
CA ILE A 281 -3.99 -2.84 -23.49
C ILE A 281 -3.83 -1.74 -22.44
N MET A 282 -2.64 -1.66 -21.85
CA MET A 282 -2.32 -0.75 -20.74
C MET A 282 -1.42 0.40 -21.20
N ALA A 283 -1.51 1.55 -20.53
CA ALA A 283 -0.54 2.63 -20.72
C ALA A 283 0.86 2.18 -20.26
N ALA A 284 1.85 2.26 -21.15
CA ALA A 284 3.22 1.88 -20.84
C ALA A 284 3.85 2.77 -19.76
N GLY A 285 3.40 4.02 -19.60
CA GLY A 285 3.93 4.95 -18.59
C GLY A 285 2.85 5.95 -18.18
N ASP A 286 3.10 6.70 -17.10
CA ASP A 286 2.27 7.85 -16.75
C ASP A 286 2.23 8.80 -17.95
N ALA A 287 1.05 9.31 -18.31
CA ALA A 287 0.88 10.03 -19.56
C ALA A 287 -0.30 11.01 -19.55
N ARG A 288 -0.28 11.93 -20.50
CA ARG A 288 -1.48 12.61 -20.98
C ARG A 288 -1.92 11.98 -22.31
N VAL A 289 -3.21 11.67 -22.44
CA VAL A 289 -3.79 11.17 -23.69
C VAL A 289 -3.68 12.27 -24.74
N GLN A 290 -2.77 12.11 -25.70
CA GLN A 290 -2.55 13.09 -26.76
C GLN A 290 -3.60 12.93 -27.86
N PHE A 291 -3.94 11.69 -28.22
CA PHE A 291 -4.95 11.38 -29.23
C PHE A 291 -5.66 10.06 -28.91
N ILE A 292 -6.94 10.01 -29.25
CA ILE A 292 -7.78 8.81 -29.22
C ILE A 292 -8.75 8.91 -30.40
N GLY A 293 -8.79 7.91 -31.26
CA GLY A 293 -9.65 7.92 -32.46
C GLY A 293 -9.13 7.00 -33.56
N GLN A 294 -9.56 7.22 -34.79
CA GLN A 294 -9.13 6.42 -35.94
C GLN A 294 -8.05 7.13 -36.77
N GLN A 295 -7.01 6.39 -37.16
CA GLN A 295 -5.98 6.88 -38.10
C GLN A 295 -5.59 5.83 -39.13
N ARG A 296 -6.20 5.90 -40.33
CA ARG A 296 -5.80 5.16 -41.54
C ARG A 296 -5.30 3.75 -41.24
N GLY A 297 -4.02 3.48 -41.48
CA GLY A 297 -3.40 2.18 -41.32
C GLY A 297 -3.36 1.65 -39.89
N TYR A 298 -3.37 2.51 -38.87
CA TYR A 298 -3.41 2.08 -37.47
C TYR A 298 -4.81 1.68 -37.02
N GLY A 299 -5.87 1.98 -37.78
CA GLY A 299 -7.24 1.75 -37.33
C GLY A 299 -7.55 2.59 -36.09
N ASN A 300 -8.22 1.98 -35.10
CA ASN A 300 -8.42 2.61 -33.79
C ASN A 300 -7.09 2.69 -33.06
N VAL A 301 -6.69 3.90 -32.69
CA VAL A 301 -5.38 4.22 -32.13
C VAL A 301 -5.48 5.14 -30.93
N VAL A 302 -4.60 4.92 -29.95
CA VAL A 302 -4.34 5.84 -28.84
C VAL A 302 -2.89 6.29 -28.92
N ILE A 303 -2.65 7.58 -28.72
CA ILE A 303 -1.31 8.17 -28.62
C ILE A 303 -1.18 8.82 -27.25
N LEU A 304 -0.13 8.46 -26.53
CA LEU A 304 0.15 8.95 -25.18
C LEU A 304 1.42 9.79 -25.18
N ASN A 305 1.33 11.00 -24.61
CA ASN A 305 2.47 11.87 -24.36
C ASN A 305 2.90 11.72 -22.90
N HIS A 306 4.13 11.29 -22.69
CA HIS A 306 4.69 11.03 -21.36
C HIS A 306 5.54 12.20 -20.83
N GLY A 307 5.60 13.30 -21.57
CA GLY A 307 6.48 14.43 -21.29
C GLY A 307 7.93 14.15 -21.69
N LYS A 308 8.79 15.17 -21.58
CA LYS A 308 10.24 15.09 -21.85
C LYS A 308 10.60 14.45 -23.20
N GLY A 309 9.73 14.65 -24.21
CA GLY A 309 9.92 14.12 -25.57
C GLY A 309 9.54 12.65 -25.77
N TYR A 310 8.99 11.96 -24.77
CA TYR A 310 8.56 10.56 -24.88
C TYR A 310 7.11 10.44 -25.34
N ARG A 311 6.87 9.59 -26.34
CA ARG A 311 5.54 9.31 -26.88
C ARG A 311 5.38 7.82 -27.17
N THR A 312 4.20 7.27 -26.88
CA THR A 312 3.83 5.91 -27.29
C THR A 312 2.56 5.91 -28.14
N LEU A 313 2.48 4.95 -29.07
CA LEU A 313 1.33 4.73 -29.93
C LEU A 313 0.86 3.28 -29.80
N TYR A 314 -0.46 3.09 -29.74
CA TYR A 314 -1.12 1.79 -29.59
C TYR A 314 -2.20 1.67 -30.67
N GLY A 315 -1.95 0.85 -31.69
CA GLY A 315 -2.82 0.69 -32.86
C GLY A 315 -3.66 -0.59 -32.86
N HIS A 316 -4.53 -0.68 -33.86
CA HIS A 316 -5.39 -1.81 -34.22
C HIS A 316 -6.43 -2.21 -33.17
N MET A 317 -6.82 -1.29 -32.28
CA MET A 317 -7.75 -1.62 -31.20
C MET A 317 -9.13 -2.03 -31.73
N SER A 318 -9.81 -2.95 -31.02
CA SER A 318 -11.23 -3.24 -31.29
C SER A 318 -12.14 -2.15 -30.73
N ARG A 319 -11.83 -1.68 -29.53
CA ARG A 319 -12.52 -0.60 -28.83
C ARG A 319 -11.57 0.12 -27.87
N PHE A 320 -11.92 1.36 -27.52
CA PHE A 320 -11.19 2.15 -26.56
C PHE A 320 -11.57 1.81 -25.11
N GLY A 321 -10.67 2.12 -24.17
CA GLY A 321 -10.97 2.13 -22.74
C GLY A 321 -11.79 3.36 -22.36
N LYS A 322 -12.13 3.49 -21.07
CA LYS A 322 -12.84 4.66 -20.53
C LYS A 322 -11.87 5.85 -20.35
N ILE A 323 -11.33 6.35 -21.46
CA ILE A 323 -10.38 7.47 -21.49
C ILE A 323 -10.78 8.53 -22.53
N LYS A 324 -10.32 9.77 -22.36
CA LYS A 324 -10.56 10.88 -23.30
C LYS A 324 -9.29 11.66 -23.62
N ALA A 325 -9.27 12.32 -24.77
CA ALA A 325 -8.18 13.22 -25.15
C ALA A 325 -7.95 14.29 -24.06
N GLY A 326 -6.69 14.58 -23.76
CA GLY A 326 -6.27 15.51 -22.72
C GLY A 326 -6.27 14.92 -21.30
N GLN A 327 -6.84 13.74 -21.05
CA GLN A 327 -6.84 13.12 -19.73
C GLN A 327 -5.42 12.74 -19.27
N LYS A 328 -5.09 12.98 -17.99
CA LYS A 328 -3.91 12.38 -17.35
C LYS A 328 -4.27 10.96 -16.89
N ILE A 329 -3.43 9.99 -17.21
CA ILE A 329 -3.58 8.58 -16.85
C ILE A 329 -2.28 8.05 -16.27
N ASN A 330 -2.41 7.11 -15.34
CA ASN A 330 -1.26 6.44 -14.73
C ASN A 330 -0.80 5.28 -15.62
N GLN A 331 0.48 4.92 -15.54
CA GLN A 331 1.01 3.66 -16.06
C GLN A 331 0.15 2.49 -15.58
N GLY A 332 -0.14 1.54 -16.48
CA GLY A 332 -1.01 0.39 -16.18
C GLY A 332 -2.50 0.64 -16.43
N THR A 333 -2.93 1.89 -16.60
CA THR A 333 -4.34 2.21 -16.92
C THR A 333 -4.74 1.53 -18.23
N VAL A 334 -5.88 0.81 -18.25
CA VAL A 334 -6.43 0.21 -19.47
C VAL A 334 -6.89 1.30 -20.43
N ILE A 335 -6.22 1.41 -21.57
CA ILE A 335 -6.46 2.45 -22.60
C ILE A 335 -7.31 1.94 -23.76
N GLY A 336 -7.42 0.63 -23.92
CA GLY A 336 -8.15 0.00 -25.00
C GLY A 336 -7.98 -1.50 -25.00
N TYR A 337 -8.49 -2.13 -26.04
CA TYR A 337 -8.50 -3.58 -26.15
C TYR A 337 -8.05 -4.01 -27.54
N VAL A 338 -7.30 -5.11 -27.60
CA VAL A 338 -6.77 -5.67 -28.86
C VAL A 338 -7.90 -5.89 -29.86
N GLY A 339 -7.59 -5.64 -31.13
CA GLY A 339 -8.47 -5.93 -32.25
C GLY A 339 -7.66 -6.11 -33.52
N MET A 340 -8.30 -5.82 -34.65
CA MET A 340 -7.72 -5.95 -35.98
C MET A 340 -8.19 -4.81 -36.91
N THR A 341 -8.43 -3.62 -36.36
CA THR A 341 -8.89 -2.48 -37.16
C THR A 341 -7.73 -1.87 -37.96
N GLY A 342 -8.04 -1.22 -39.09
CA GLY A 342 -7.01 -0.66 -39.98
C GLY A 342 -6.31 -1.75 -40.80
N LEU A 343 -5.02 -1.55 -41.09
CA LEU A 343 -4.21 -2.49 -41.87
C LEU A 343 -3.61 -3.57 -40.96
N ALA A 344 -4.40 -4.59 -40.64
CA ALA A 344 -4.01 -5.72 -39.80
C ALA A 344 -4.39 -7.05 -40.46
N THR A 345 -3.49 -8.04 -40.41
CA THR A 345 -3.75 -9.40 -40.93
C THR A 345 -4.40 -10.34 -39.92
N GLY A 346 -4.51 -9.92 -38.66
CA GLY A 346 -5.14 -10.65 -37.57
C GLY A 346 -5.08 -9.88 -36.26
N PRO A 347 -5.71 -10.37 -35.18
CA PRO A 347 -5.74 -9.68 -33.90
C PRO A 347 -4.34 -9.49 -33.28
N HIS A 348 -3.95 -8.23 -33.09
CA HIS A 348 -2.70 -7.87 -32.43
C HIS A 348 -2.72 -6.42 -31.94
N LEU A 349 -1.79 -6.10 -31.03
CA LEU A 349 -1.42 -4.73 -30.69
C LEU A 349 -0.21 -4.33 -31.53
N HIS A 350 -0.31 -3.22 -32.28
CA HIS A 350 0.85 -2.52 -32.80
C HIS A 350 1.30 -1.44 -31.81
N TYR A 351 2.53 -1.56 -31.31
CA TYR A 351 3.09 -0.68 -30.28
C TYR A 351 4.34 0.06 -30.78
N GLU A 352 4.30 1.39 -30.76
CA GLU A 352 5.47 2.21 -31.06
C GLU A 352 5.95 2.99 -29.85
N PHE A 353 7.26 3.19 -29.78
CA PHE A 353 7.91 4.05 -28.79
C PHE A 353 8.75 5.11 -29.50
N GLN A 354 8.60 6.36 -29.10
CA GLN A 354 9.29 7.48 -29.71
C GLN A 354 9.99 8.34 -28.66
N VAL A 355 11.20 8.80 -29.00
CA VAL A 355 12.02 9.71 -28.20
C VAL A 355 12.34 10.92 -29.07
N ASN A 356 11.90 12.11 -28.66
CA ASN A 356 12.07 13.36 -29.40
C ASN A 356 11.59 13.24 -30.86
N GLY A 357 10.46 12.58 -31.07
CA GLY A 357 9.86 12.36 -32.39
C GLY A 357 10.48 11.23 -33.23
N GLN A 358 11.58 10.61 -32.80
CA GLN A 358 12.20 9.49 -33.50
C GLN A 358 11.69 8.15 -32.95
N HIS A 359 11.27 7.24 -33.84
CA HIS A 359 10.88 5.89 -33.45
C HIS A 359 12.09 5.09 -32.99
N ARG A 360 11.95 4.37 -31.88
CA ARG A 360 12.98 3.51 -31.29
C ARG A 360 12.42 2.11 -31.12
N ASN A 361 13.29 1.10 -31.20
CA ASN A 361 12.90 -0.28 -30.93
C ASN A 361 12.48 -0.41 -29.45
N PRO A 362 11.19 -0.68 -29.16
CA PRO A 362 10.72 -0.78 -27.78
C PRO A 362 11.33 -1.96 -27.00
N LEU A 363 11.88 -2.97 -27.69
CA LEU A 363 12.46 -4.16 -27.08
C LEU A 363 13.90 -3.93 -26.60
N SER A 364 14.64 -3.03 -27.26
CA SER A 364 16.06 -2.77 -26.96
C SER A 364 16.30 -1.40 -26.33
N ILE A 365 15.30 -0.53 -26.26
CA ILE A 365 15.46 0.74 -25.56
C ILE A 365 15.71 0.47 -24.07
N THR A 366 16.91 0.80 -23.62
CA THR A 366 17.17 0.96 -22.19
C THR A 366 16.48 2.27 -21.81
N MET A 367 15.34 2.15 -21.14
CA MET A 367 14.67 3.32 -20.60
C MET A 367 15.64 3.99 -19.62
N PRO A 368 15.81 5.32 -19.68
CA PRO A 368 16.59 5.97 -18.65
C PRO A 368 15.98 5.65 -17.29
N PRO A 369 16.80 5.41 -16.26
CA PRO A 369 16.27 5.26 -14.92
C PRO A 369 15.43 6.49 -14.58
N PRO A 370 14.33 6.33 -13.82
CA PRO A 370 13.54 7.47 -13.40
C PRO A 370 14.45 8.47 -12.70
N GLU A 371 14.32 9.75 -13.06
CA GLU A 371 15.19 10.78 -12.48
C GLU A 371 14.98 10.85 -10.96
N PRO A 372 16.07 10.83 -10.17
CA PRO A 372 15.97 11.01 -8.73
C PRO A 372 15.36 12.36 -8.36
N LEU A 373 14.83 12.45 -7.15
CA LEU A 373 14.44 13.72 -6.54
C LEU A 373 15.63 14.68 -6.52
N ARG A 374 15.36 15.97 -6.71
CA ARG A 374 16.38 17.04 -6.71
C ARG A 374 15.88 18.26 -5.94
N GLY A 375 16.82 19.13 -5.55
CA GLY A 375 16.50 20.40 -4.91
C GLY A 375 15.63 20.23 -3.66
N LYS A 376 14.52 20.98 -3.62
CA LYS A 376 13.61 21.06 -2.47
C LYS A 376 13.01 19.70 -2.10
N ASP A 377 12.59 18.94 -3.11
CA ASP A 377 11.96 17.63 -2.90
C ASP A 377 12.94 16.62 -2.31
N LEU A 378 14.21 16.62 -2.74
CA LEU A 378 15.22 15.73 -2.18
C LEU A 378 15.53 16.05 -0.72
N ILE A 379 15.56 17.34 -0.36
CA ILE A 379 15.78 17.78 1.02
C ILE A 379 14.59 17.34 1.89
N ALA A 380 13.35 17.59 1.44
CA ALA A 380 12.14 17.17 2.13
C ALA A 380 12.08 15.64 2.29
N PHE A 381 12.39 14.90 1.22
CA PHE A 381 12.47 13.45 1.24
C PHE A 381 13.45 12.92 2.28
N ARG A 382 14.69 13.42 2.28
CA ARG A 382 15.71 12.99 3.25
C ARG A 382 15.31 13.33 4.67
N THR A 383 14.74 14.52 4.88
CA THR A 383 14.26 14.95 6.21
C THR A 383 13.16 14.04 6.74
N GLN A 384 12.21 13.64 5.88
CA GLN A 384 11.12 12.74 6.26
C GLN A 384 11.60 11.29 6.48
N THR A 385 12.52 10.80 5.64
CA THR A 385 12.82 9.36 5.57
C THR A 385 14.02 8.93 6.40
N ALA A 386 14.96 9.84 6.71
CA ALA A 386 16.12 9.49 7.53
C ALA A 386 15.75 8.91 8.91
N PRO A 387 14.76 9.45 9.65
CA PRO A 387 14.33 8.85 10.91
C PRO A 387 13.76 7.44 10.74
N LEU A 388 12.99 7.19 9.67
CA LEU A 388 12.37 5.89 9.39
C LEU A 388 13.43 4.82 9.12
N ILE A 389 14.45 5.15 8.33
CA ILE A 389 15.57 4.25 8.04
C ILE A 389 16.39 3.98 9.31
N ALA A 390 16.64 5.00 10.13
CA ALA A 390 17.34 4.82 11.40
C ALA A 390 16.58 3.89 12.37
N GLN A 391 15.25 4.04 12.43
CA GLN A 391 14.36 3.16 13.20
C GLN A 391 14.48 1.70 12.74
N ILE A 392 14.40 1.44 11.43
CA ILE A 392 14.60 0.10 10.85
C ILE A 392 15.95 -0.46 11.29
N GLN A 393 17.04 0.27 11.04
CA GLN A 393 18.40 -0.21 11.32
C GLN A 393 18.61 -0.52 12.81
N GLN A 394 18.06 0.31 13.70
CA GLN A 394 18.15 0.09 15.14
C GLN A 394 17.34 -1.14 15.57
N TYR A 395 16.17 -1.33 14.99
CA TYR A 395 15.31 -2.47 15.26
C TYR A 395 15.95 -3.77 14.75
N GLU A 396 16.41 -3.80 13.50
CA GLU A 396 17.09 -4.95 12.88
C GLU A 396 18.29 -5.43 13.69
N LYS A 397 19.14 -4.49 14.14
CA LYS A 397 20.30 -4.79 15.00
C LYS A 397 19.90 -5.51 16.28
N ARG A 398 18.78 -5.15 16.89
CA ARG A 398 18.29 -5.78 18.14
C ARG A 398 17.61 -7.11 17.84
N PHE A 399 16.69 -7.10 16.89
CA PHE A 399 15.86 -8.25 16.54
C PHE A 399 16.71 -9.44 16.08
N TYR A 400 17.58 -9.24 15.08
CA TYR A 400 18.38 -10.36 14.55
C TYR A 400 19.57 -10.75 15.44
N ALA A 401 20.06 -9.87 16.31
CA ALA A 401 21.04 -10.27 17.32
C ALA A 401 20.45 -11.23 18.36
N ILE A 402 19.18 -11.02 18.73
CA ILE A 402 18.46 -11.89 19.67
C ILE A 402 18.12 -13.23 19.00
N THR A 403 17.59 -13.22 17.77
CA THR A 403 17.22 -14.43 17.03
C THR A 403 18.42 -15.36 16.83
N ASN A 404 19.56 -14.83 16.36
CA ASN A 404 20.78 -15.63 16.16
C ASN A 404 21.32 -16.26 17.47
N LYS A 405 21.06 -15.63 18.63
CA LYS A 405 21.47 -16.14 19.95
C LYS A 405 20.53 -17.24 20.48
N HIS A 406 19.27 -17.26 20.05
CA HIS A 406 18.33 -18.33 20.38
C HIS A 406 18.56 -19.58 19.53
N ASP A 407 18.85 -19.43 18.24
CA ASP A 407 19.08 -20.57 17.33
C ASP A 407 20.40 -21.31 17.62
N SER A 408 21.43 -20.62 18.13
CA SER A 408 22.68 -21.25 18.58
C SER A 408 22.53 -22.06 19.87
N LYS A 409 21.63 -21.66 20.78
CA LYS A 409 21.36 -22.42 22.01
C LYS A 409 20.46 -23.65 21.81
N SER A 410 19.61 -23.66 20.78
CA SER A 410 18.77 -24.82 20.46
C SER A 410 19.55 -25.95 19.77
N THR A 411 20.55 -25.60 18.96
CA THR A 411 21.44 -26.58 18.30
C THR A 411 22.43 -27.26 19.26
N GLU A 412 22.94 -26.55 20.27
CA GLU A 412 23.78 -27.15 21.34
C GLU A 412 23.02 -28.13 22.24
N LYS A 413 21.70 -27.99 22.37
CA LYS A 413 20.89 -28.89 23.20
C LYS A 413 20.49 -30.18 22.47
N SER A 414 20.52 -30.18 21.14
CA SER A 414 20.20 -31.36 20.30
C SER A 414 21.41 -32.27 20.06
N THR A 415 22.64 -31.77 20.24
CA THR A 415 23.89 -32.55 20.07
C THR A 415 24.40 -33.20 21.36
N ARG A 416 23.65 -33.10 22.46
CA ARG A 416 23.93 -33.75 23.76
C ARG A 416 22.84 -34.73 24.21
N GLY A 417 22.00 -35.20 23.27
CA GLY A 417 20.96 -36.22 23.51
C GLY A 417 21.41 -37.60 23.06
#